data_AF-A0A354EGS1-F1
#
_entry.id   AF-A0A354EGS1-F1
#
_cell.length_a   1.000
_cell.length_b   1.000
_cell.length_c   1.000
_cell.angle_alpha   90.00
_cell.angle_beta   90.00
_cell.angle_gamma   90.00
#
_symmetry.space_group_name_H-M   'P 1'
#
loop_
_entity.id
_entity.type
_entity.pdbx_description
1 polymer ?
#
loop_
_entity_poly.entity_id
_entity_poly.type
_entity_poly.pdbx_seq_one_letter_code
_entity_poly.pdbx_strand_id
1 'polypeptide(L)'
;ARRLGLRVLPPDINASDAPYTGQGHNLRVGLMQIQGLGRQALDLLLRTRREGGPFVDFRDFLRRVRMASADVMLLIKAGCFDVLEGRERRPTLLWQLLADRHDCDGGGLLFAEPVAVPDAPAYDNETILRQERECLGMLLSCHPLLLHRRELARLKPVPANQLRQWAGRYVTMVGWWVTGKTVQDKDGRPMEFVSFEDTTALFDVTFFPRAYERFCRQLTRHRPYLLKGKVEEEFGVATLNVEWVGFVA
;
A
#
# COMPACT_ATOMS: atom_id res chain seq x y z
N ALA A 1 -8.87 -0.73 -8.79
CA ALA A 1 -9.59 0.48 -8.31
C ALA A 1 -9.21 1.75 -9.09
N ARG A 2 -8.00 2.31 -8.92
CA ARG A 2 -7.62 3.59 -9.58
C ARG A 2 -7.79 3.59 -11.11
N ARG A 3 -7.46 2.49 -11.77
CA ARG A 3 -7.63 2.31 -13.23
C ARG A 3 -9.09 2.29 -13.70
N LEU A 4 -10.01 1.90 -12.81
CA LEU A 4 -11.45 1.95 -13.05
C LEU A 4 -12.03 3.34 -12.73
N GLY A 5 -11.18 4.36 -12.56
CA GLY A 5 -11.58 5.72 -12.19
C GLY A 5 -12.01 5.87 -10.73
N LEU A 6 -11.81 4.86 -9.88
CA LEU A 6 -12.16 4.96 -8.47
C LEU A 6 -11.11 5.76 -7.69
N ARG A 7 -11.57 6.74 -6.91
CA ARG A 7 -10.76 7.44 -5.91
C ARG A 7 -10.62 6.56 -4.68
N VAL A 8 -9.40 6.12 -4.40
CA VAL A 8 -9.10 5.35 -3.18
C VAL A 8 -8.84 6.33 -2.04
N LEU A 9 -9.69 6.31 -1.02
CA LEU A 9 -9.58 7.16 0.17
C LEU A 9 -8.83 6.42 1.28
N PRO A 10 -7.94 7.10 2.02
CA PRO A 10 -7.22 6.50 3.15
C PRO A 10 -8.16 6.04 4.25
N PRO A 11 -7.71 5.10 5.11
CA PRO A 11 -8.50 4.72 6.26
C PRO A 11 -8.77 5.95 7.15
N ASP A 12 -9.94 5.99 7.76
CA ASP A 12 -10.39 7.12 8.56
C ASP A 12 -11.07 6.60 9.83
N ILE A 13 -10.72 7.19 10.98
CA ILE A 13 -11.20 6.71 12.29
C ILE A 13 -12.72 6.80 12.43
N ASN A 14 -13.37 7.75 11.74
CA ASN A 14 -14.80 8.02 11.83
C ASN A 14 -15.60 7.48 10.63
N ALA A 15 -14.98 7.36 9.46
CA ALA A 15 -15.65 7.00 8.21
C ALA A 15 -15.32 5.58 7.70
N SER A 16 -14.22 4.96 8.13
CA SER A 16 -13.91 3.58 7.74
C SER A 16 -14.62 2.57 8.64
N ASP A 17 -15.15 1.51 8.04
CA ASP A 17 -15.54 0.29 8.76
C ASP A 17 -14.39 -0.74 8.74
N ALA A 18 -14.63 -1.92 9.32
CA ALA A 18 -13.67 -3.03 9.22
C ALA A 18 -13.37 -3.39 7.74
N PRO A 19 -14.35 -3.78 6.90
CA PRO A 19 -14.12 -4.02 5.49
C PRO A 19 -13.99 -2.71 4.69
N TYR A 20 -13.52 -2.84 3.45
CA TYR A 20 -13.55 -1.74 2.49
C TYR A 20 -14.99 -1.33 2.19
N THR A 21 -15.24 -0.03 2.13
CA THR A 21 -16.57 0.53 1.80
C THR A 21 -16.50 1.33 0.50
N GLY A 22 -17.51 1.18 -0.35
CA GLY A 22 -17.61 1.87 -1.63
C GLY A 22 -18.84 2.78 -1.67
N GLN A 23 -18.66 4.02 -2.13
CA GLN A 23 -19.77 4.96 -2.35
C GLN A 23 -19.51 5.76 -3.64
N GLY A 24 -20.33 5.53 -4.66
CA GLY A 24 -20.13 6.12 -5.99
C GLY A 24 -18.75 5.77 -6.55
N HIS A 25 -17.94 6.78 -6.87
CA HIS A 25 -16.56 6.62 -7.34
C HIS A 25 -15.51 6.55 -6.23
N ASN A 26 -15.91 6.54 -4.96
CA ASN A 26 -14.99 6.48 -3.83
C ASN A 26 -14.91 5.06 -3.25
N LEU A 27 -13.69 4.57 -3.07
CA LEU A 27 -13.39 3.35 -2.34
C LEU A 27 -12.60 3.72 -1.09
N ARG A 28 -13.21 3.61 0.09
CA ARG A 28 -12.56 3.85 1.38
C ARG A 28 -11.86 2.58 1.84
N VAL A 29 -10.59 2.73 2.24
CA VAL A 29 -9.82 1.63 2.85
C VAL A 29 -10.42 1.26 4.20
N GLY A 30 -10.72 -0.03 4.36
CA GLY A 30 -11.22 -0.58 5.62
C GLY A 30 -10.12 -0.69 6.67
N LEU A 31 -10.49 -0.57 7.94
CA LEU A 31 -9.53 -0.65 9.05
C LEU A 31 -8.88 -2.04 9.16
N MET A 32 -9.50 -3.10 8.61
CA MET A 32 -8.89 -4.44 8.56
C MET A 32 -7.63 -4.51 7.68
N GLN A 33 -7.39 -3.52 6.83
CA GLN A 33 -6.18 -3.46 5.99
C GLN A 33 -4.92 -3.19 6.83
N ILE A 34 -5.07 -2.60 8.01
CA ILE A 34 -3.96 -2.18 8.87
C ILE A 34 -3.25 -3.42 9.42
N GLN A 35 -2.04 -3.67 8.92
CA GLN A 35 -1.21 -4.80 9.29
C GLN A 35 -0.82 -4.70 10.76
N GLY A 36 -1.04 -5.80 11.50
CA GLY A 36 -0.73 -5.90 12.92
C GLY A 36 -1.81 -5.35 13.86
N LEU A 37 -2.86 -4.68 13.35
CA LEU A 37 -3.97 -4.23 14.20
C LEU A 37 -4.78 -5.45 14.68
N GLY A 38 -4.83 -5.65 16.00
CA GLY A 38 -5.53 -6.79 16.57
C GLY A 38 -7.04 -6.78 16.29
N ARG A 39 -7.64 -7.94 16.03
CA ARG A 39 -9.09 -8.06 15.80
C ARG A 39 -9.91 -7.53 16.98
N GLN A 40 -9.47 -7.80 18.21
CA GLN A 40 -10.14 -7.30 19.41
C GLN A 40 -10.08 -5.77 19.52
N ALA A 41 -8.93 -5.17 19.18
CA ALA A 41 -8.75 -3.72 19.13
C ALA A 41 -9.67 -3.08 18.08
N LEU A 42 -9.77 -3.68 16.89
CA LEU A 42 -10.68 -3.24 15.85
C LEU A 42 -12.16 -3.34 16.27
N ASP A 43 -12.56 -4.48 16.85
CA ASP A 43 -13.94 -4.69 17.31
C ASP A 43 -14.31 -3.71 18.44
N LEU A 44 -13.39 -3.47 19.38
CA LEU A 44 -13.56 -2.48 20.45
C LEU A 44 -13.78 -1.08 19.88
N LEU A 45 -12.88 -0.63 18.99
CA LEU A 45 -12.96 0.68 18.34
C LEU A 45 -14.32 0.89 17.66
N LEU A 46 -14.76 -0.08 16.85
CA LEU A 46 -16.02 0.02 16.11
C LEU A 46 -17.24 0.02 17.04
N ARG A 47 -17.23 -0.78 18.11
CA ARG A 47 -18.31 -0.78 19.11
C ARG A 47 -18.39 0.56 19.84
N THR A 48 -17.27 1.05 20.36
CA THR A 48 -17.21 2.34 21.06
C THR A 48 -17.65 3.51 20.19
N ARG A 49 -17.30 3.49 18.90
CA ARG A 49 -17.77 4.50 17.92
C ARG A 49 -19.27 4.40 17.65
N ARG A 50 -19.83 3.18 17.57
CA ARG A 50 -21.27 2.98 17.37
C ARG A 50 -22.09 3.45 18.57
N GLU A 51 -21.61 3.19 19.78
CA GLU A 51 -22.32 3.52 21.02
C GLU A 51 -22.21 5.00 21.38
N GLY A 52 -21.04 5.60 21.22
CA GLY A 52 -20.79 7.00 21.61
C GLY A 52 -20.74 8.01 20.45
N GLY A 53 -21.02 7.58 19.22
CA GLY A 53 -20.91 8.43 18.02
C GLY A 53 -19.46 8.66 17.54
N PRO A 54 -19.25 9.53 16.54
CA PRO A 54 -17.93 9.83 16.00
C PRO A 54 -17.00 10.44 17.07
N PHE A 55 -15.70 10.23 16.92
CA PHE A 55 -14.67 10.86 17.75
C PHE A 55 -14.50 12.31 17.35
N VAL A 56 -14.49 13.22 18.33
CA VAL A 56 -14.39 14.67 18.11
C VAL A 56 -12.94 15.11 17.95
N ASP A 57 -12.03 14.48 18.68
CA ASP A 57 -10.58 14.72 18.63
C ASP A 57 -9.83 13.46 19.10
N PHE A 58 -8.50 13.50 19.01
CA PHE A 58 -7.64 12.39 19.43
C PHE A 58 -7.73 12.08 20.94
N ARG A 59 -7.97 13.07 21.79
CA ARG A 59 -8.10 12.88 23.25
C ARG A 59 -9.43 12.19 23.61
N ASP A 60 -10.50 12.52 22.90
CA ASP A 60 -11.78 11.81 22.99
C ASP A 60 -11.62 10.34 22.62
N PHE A 61 -10.89 10.05 21.54
CA PHE A 61 -10.55 8.69 21.16
C PHE A 61 -9.79 7.94 22.27
N LEU A 62 -8.70 8.51 22.81
CA LEU A 62 -7.91 7.87 23.88
C LEU A 62 -8.72 7.64 25.16
N ARG A 63 -9.64 8.55 25.51
CA ARG A 63 -10.51 8.38 26.68
C ARG A 63 -11.52 7.25 26.50
N ARG A 64 -12.13 7.15 25.32
CA ARG A 64 -13.22 6.22 25.00
C ARG A 64 -12.72 4.82 24.64
N VAL A 65 -11.59 4.71 23.95
CA VAL A 65 -11.06 3.45 23.40
C VAL A 65 -9.77 3.08 24.12
N ARG A 66 -9.88 2.21 25.14
CA ARG A 66 -8.72 1.72 25.89
C ARG A 66 -8.11 0.51 25.17
N MET A 67 -7.12 0.77 24.33
CA MET A 67 -6.35 -0.24 23.60
C MET A 67 -4.84 -0.06 23.79
N ALA A 68 -4.06 -1.06 23.39
CA ALA A 68 -2.61 -1.00 23.49
C ALA A 68 -2.06 0.14 22.61
N SER A 69 -1.06 0.87 23.11
CA SER A 69 -0.47 1.98 22.33
C SER A 69 0.22 1.52 21.05
N ALA A 70 0.59 0.24 20.95
CA ALA A 70 1.04 -0.33 19.70
C ALA A 70 -0.06 -0.26 18.61
N ASP A 71 -1.31 -0.59 18.95
CA ASP A 71 -2.45 -0.48 18.05
C ASP A 71 -2.76 0.98 17.70
N VAL A 72 -2.75 1.88 18.69
CA VAL A 72 -2.96 3.32 18.45
C VAL A 72 -1.89 3.90 17.54
N MET A 73 -0.62 3.53 17.74
CA MET A 73 0.49 3.93 16.86
C MET A 73 0.28 3.45 15.43
N LEU A 74 -0.26 2.24 15.21
CA LEU A 74 -0.60 1.75 13.88
C LEU A 74 -1.71 2.59 13.24
N LEU A 75 -2.75 2.95 13.99
CA LEU A 75 -3.84 3.83 13.50
C LEU A 75 -3.32 5.21 13.08
N ILE A 76 -2.42 5.81 13.88
CA ILE A 76 -1.79 7.10 13.54
C ILE A 76 -0.94 6.98 12.27
N LYS A 77 -0.07 5.97 12.18
CA LYS A 77 0.81 5.76 11.02
C LYS A 77 0.04 5.38 9.75
N ALA A 78 -1.07 4.65 9.88
CA ALA A 78 -1.98 4.33 8.78
C ALA A 78 -2.75 5.56 8.25
N GLY A 79 -2.79 6.66 9.01
CA GLY A 79 -3.48 7.89 8.64
C GLY A 79 -4.93 7.98 9.07
N CYS A 80 -5.39 7.14 10.00
CA CYS A 80 -6.77 7.14 10.47
C CYS A 80 -7.21 8.47 11.06
N PHE A 81 -6.28 9.26 11.59
CA PHE A 81 -6.55 10.57 12.21
C PHE A 81 -6.29 11.75 11.27
N ASP A 82 -5.87 11.52 10.01
CA ASP A 82 -5.46 12.61 9.11
C ASP A 82 -6.58 13.62 8.83
N VAL A 83 -7.84 13.16 8.74
CA VAL A 83 -9.00 14.04 8.53
C VAL A 83 -9.39 14.76 9.81
N LEU A 84 -9.24 14.11 10.96
CA LEU A 84 -9.66 14.63 12.26
C LEU A 84 -8.67 15.68 12.79
N GLU A 85 -7.37 15.39 12.69
CA GLU A 85 -6.30 16.14 13.34
C GLU A 85 -5.38 16.85 12.33
N GLY A 86 -5.35 16.41 11.07
CA GLY A 86 -4.37 16.87 10.10
C GLY A 86 -3.19 15.90 9.96
N ARG A 87 -2.78 15.67 8.70
CA ARG A 87 -1.72 14.70 8.35
C ARG A 87 -0.36 15.10 8.93
N GLU A 88 -0.10 16.40 9.01
CA GLU A 88 1.12 16.99 9.56
C GLU A 88 1.28 16.74 11.06
N ARG A 89 0.18 16.48 11.78
CA ARG A 89 0.18 16.28 13.23
C ARG A 89 0.47 14.84 13.66
N ARG A 90 0.60 13.88 12.73
CA ARG A 90 0.95 12.48 13.08
C ARG A 90 2.13 12.35 14.07
N PRO A 91 3.25 13.08 13.93
CA PRO A 91 4.33 13.05 14.91
C PRO A 91 3.87 13.55 16.28
N THR A 92 3.13 14.66 16.34
CA THR A 92 2.56 15.23 17.57
C THR A 92 1.60 14.25 18.25
N LEU A 93 0.75 13.54 17.49
CA LEU A 93 -0.16 12.52 18.05
C LEU A 93 0.60 11.35 18.70
N LEU A 94 1.75 10.95 18.13
CA LEU A 94 2.60 9.93 18.74
C LEU A 94 3.20 10.41 20.07
N TRP A 95 3.63 11.67 20.15
CA TRP A 95 4.07 12.26 21.42
C TRP A 95 2.94 12.35 22.44
N GLN A 96 1.72 12.71 22.01
CA GLN A 96 0.54 12.74 22.88
C GLN A 96 0.21 11.35 23.45
N LEU A 97 0.30 10.31 22.62
CA LEU A 97 0.10 8.93 23.06
C LEU A 97 1.15 8.48 24.11
N LEU A 98 2.41 8.92 23.97
CA LEU A 98 3.45 8.63 24.94
C LEU A 98 3.21 9.38 26.26
N ALA A 99 2.78 10.65 26.19
CA ALA A 99 2.46 11.44 27.37
C ALA A 99 1.26 10.89 28.16
N ASP A 100 0.19 10.46 27.47
CA ASP A 100 -1.00 9.86 28.10
C ASP A 100 -0.66 8.61 28.94
N ARG A 101 0.37 7.85 28.54
CA ARG A 101 0.86 6.72 29.34
C ARG A 101 1.52 7.12 30.65
N HIS A 102 2.24 8.23 30.65
CA HIS A 102 2.88 8.70 31.88
C HIS A 102 1.84 9.14 32.93
N ASP A 103 0.70 9.68 32.49
CA ASP A 103 -0.40 10.06 33.38
C ASP A 103 -1.12 8.83 33.99
N CYS A 104 -1.16 7.68 33.32
CA CYS A 104 -1.82 6.48 33.87
C CYS A 104 -0.92 5.63 34.80
N ASP A 105 0.39 5.61 34.60
CA ASP A 105 1.33 4.89 35.49
C ASP A 105 1.75 5.73 36.72
N GLY A 106 1.65 7.07 36.64
CA GLY A 106 1.88 7.99 37.75
C GLY A 106 0.63 8.16 38.61
N GLY A 107 0.31 7.17 39.44
CA GLY A 107 -0.92 7.05 40.23
C GLY A 107 -1.63 8.37 40.60
N GLY A 108 -2.80 8.58 40.00
CA GLY A 108 -3.95 9.30 40.59
C GLY A 108 -3.68 10.63 41.29
N LEU A 109 -2.72 11.44 40.83
CA LEU A 109 -2.56 12.78 41.37
C LEU A 109 -3.64 13.68 40.78
N LEU A 110 -4.61 14.06 41.62
CA LEU A 110 -5.66 15.07 41.36
C LEU A 110 -5.12 16.47 40.95
N PHE A 111 -3.80 16.60 40.75
CA PHE A 111 -3.06 17.80 40.40
C PHE A 111 -2.02 17.56 39.30
N ALA A 112 -2.12 16.48 38.52
CA ALA A 112 -1.25 16.28 37.36
C ALA A 112 -1.49 17.43 36.36
N GLU A 113 -0.50 18.33 36.23
CA GLU A 113 -0.54 19.36 35.21
C GLU A 113 -0.48 18.70 33.83
N PRO A 114 -1.33 19.13 32.88
CA PRO A 114 -1.32 18.54 31.55
C PRO A 114 0.07 18.73 30.95
N VAL A 115 0.76 17.62 30.70
CA VAL A 115 2.09 17.64 30.06
C VAL A 115 1.94 18.32 28.71
N ALA A 116 2.60 19.47 28.56
CA ALA A 116 2.63 20.21 27.31
C ALA A 116 3.39 19.37 26.28
N VAL A 117 2.65 18.80 25.34
CA VAL A 117 3.25 18.01 24.26
C VAL A 117 3.83 18.98 23.23
N PRO A 118 5.14 18.92 22.95
CA PRO A 118 5.74 19.81 21.95
C PRO A 118 5.18 19.52 20.57
N ASP A 119 4.92 20.58 19.80
CA ASP A 119 4.60 20.44 18.39
C ASP A 119 5.82 19.89 17.65
N ALA A 120 5.68 18.68 17.13
CA ALA A 120 6.74 18.02 16.39
C ALA A 120 6.65 18.40 14.91
N PRO A 121 7.81 18.54 14.22
CA PRO A 121 7.83 18.87 12.81
C PRO A 121 7.13 17.78 11.99
N ALA A 122 6.38 18.20 10.97
CA ALA A 122 5.67 17.31 10.07
C ALA A 122 6.63 16.30 9.40
N TYR A 123 6.15 15.08 9.18
CA TYR A 123 6.94 14.09 8.45
C TYR A 123 7.15 14.51 7.00
N ASP A 124 8.33 14.18 6.49
CA ASP A 124 8.60 14.24 5.06
C ASP A 124 7.78 13.18 4.30
N ASN A 125 7.62 13.39 3.00
CA ASN A 125 6.81 12.51 2.18
C ASN A 125 7.39 11.08 2.12
N GLU A 126 8.72 10.92 2.22
CA GLU A 126 9.37 9.61 2.26
C GLU A 126 8.97 8.82 3.52
N THR A 127 8.94 9.47 4.68
CA THR A 127 8.47 8.83 5.91
C THR A 127 7.01 8.45 5.83
N ILE A 128 6.15 9.29 5.25
CA ILE A 128 4.73 8.91 5.08
C ILE A 128 4.58 7.70 4.15
N LEU A 129 5.28 7.67 3.01
CA LEU A 129 5.23 6.54 2.08
C LEU A 129 5.76 5.25 2.72
N ARG A 130 6.80 5.35 3.54
CA ARG A 130 7.31 4.23 4.34
C ARG A 130 6.24 3.72 5.32
N GLN A 131 5.59 4.62 6.07
CA GLN A 131 4.51 4.27 6.99
C GLN A 131 3.31 3.64 6.29
N GLU A 132 2.89 4.15 5.13
CA GLU A 132 1.81 3.53 4.34
C GLU A 132 2.18 2.10 3.95
N ARG A 133 3.41 1.87 3.48
CA ARG A 133 3.87 0.52 3.11
C ARG A 133 3.92 -0.42 4.32
N GLU A 134 4.41 0.04 5.46
CA GLU A 134 4.52 -0.77 6.68
C GLU A 134 3.15 -1.08 7.28
N CYS A 135 2.27 -0.08 7.40
CA CYS A 135 0.98 -0.24 8.06
C CYS A 135 -0.09 -0.81 7.14
N LEU A 136 -0.06 -0.57 5.83
CA LEU A 136 -1.12 -0.99 4.91
C LEU A 136 -0.66 -2.08 3.95
N GLY A 137 0.65 -2.34 3.83
CA GLY A 137 1.20 -3.25 2.83
C GLY A 137 1.16 -2.71 1.40
N MET A 138 0.71 -1.47 1.19
CA MET A 138 0.57 -0.83 -0.12
C MET A 138 0.63 0.70 -0.02
N LEU A 139 0.92 1.36 -1.14
CA LEU A 139 0.95 2.82 -1.22
C LEU A 139 -0.40 3.37 -1.66
N LEU A 140 -1.03 4.16 -0.80
CA LEU A 140 -2.28 4.87 -1.09
C LEU A 140 -2.04 6.23 -1.74
N SER A 141 -0.88 6.83 -1.50
CA SER A 141 -0.54 8.13 -2.07
C SER A 141 -0.07 8.05 -3.52
N CYS A 142 0.58 6.94 -3.94
CA CYS A 142 1.16 6.84 -5.29
C CYS A 142 1.29 5.40 -5.79
N HIS A 143 1.83 5.21 -7.00
CA HIS A 143 2.20 3.91 -7.54
C HIS A 143 3.63 3.54 -7.08
N PRO A 144 3.93 2.30 -6.65
CA PRO A 144 5.25 1.91 -6.14
C PRO A 144 6.43 2.21 -7.07
N LEU A 145 6.25 2.05 -8.39
CA LEU A 145 7.28 2.41 -9.38
C LEU A 145 7.72 3.87 -9.32
N LEU A 146 6.87 4.80 -8.84
CA LEU A 146 7.23 6.21 -8.73
C LEU A 146 8.32 6.47 -7.69
N LEU A 147 8.54 5.54 -6.75
CA LEU A 147 9.67 5.60 -5.81
C LEU A 147 11.02 5.50 -6.53
N HIS A 148 11.08 4.78 -7.65
CA HIS A 148 12.31 4.57 -8.44
C HIS A 148 12.35 5.43 -9.71
N ARG A 149 11.59 6.53 -9.76
CA ARG A 149 11.42 7.32 -11.00
C ARG A 149 12.74 7.77 -11.64
N ARG A 150 13.79 8.01 -10.83
CA ARG A 150 15.09 8.53 -11.30
C ARG A 150 15.88 7.43 -12.00
N GLU A 151 15.88 6.24 -11.42
CA GLU A 151 16.51 5.03 -11.92
C GLU A 151 15.81 4.57 -13.20
N LEU A 152 14.46 4.55 -13.17
CA LEU A 152 13.62 4.17 -14.29
C LEU A 152 13.78 5.10 -15.50
N ALA A 153 13.94 6.40 -15.27
CA ALA A 153 14.11 7.38 -16.35
C ALA A 153 15.36 7.10 -17.21
N ARG A 154 16.42 6.53 -16.62
CA ARG A 154 17.65 6.17 -17.34
C ARG A 154 17.48 4.97 -18.26
N LEU A 155 16.52 4.09 -17.95
CA LEU A 155 16.30 2.84 -18.67
C LEU A 155 15.43 3.02 -19.92
N LYS A 156 14.73 4.16 -20.06
CA LYS A 156 13.77 4.46 -21.15
C LYS A 156 12.84 3.28 -21.47
N PRO A 157 12.12 2.73 -20.48
CA PRO A 157 11.24 1.59 -20.71
C PRO A 157 10.07 1.97 -21.62
N VAL A 158 9.61 1.01 -22.42
CA VAL A 158 8.37 1.13 -23.18
C VAL A 158 7.19 1.11 -22.20
N PRO A 159 6.28 2.10 -22.24
CA PRO A 159 5.12 2.12 -21.37
C PRO A 159 4.10 1.04 -21.79
N ALA A 160 3.44 0.44 -20.82
CA ALA A 160 2.51 -0.68 -21.04
C ALA A 160 1.36 -0.32 -21.99
N ASN A 161 0.86 0.90 -21.95
CA ASN A 161 -0.22 1.36 -22.84
C ASN A 161 0.20 1.44 -24.33
N GLN A 162 1.49 1.37 -24.64
CA GLN A 162 2.02 1.37 -26.01
C GLN A 162 2.50 -0.02 -26.45
N LEU A 163 2.41 -1.04 -25.60
CA LEU A 163 3.01 -2.35 -25.83
C LEU A 163 2.67 -2.92 -27.22
N ARG A 164 1.41 -2.83 -27.64
CA ARG A 164 0.93 -3.31 -28.94
C ARG A 164 1.67 -2.71 -30.14
N GLN A 165 2.11 -1.45 -30.06
CA GLN A 165 2.84 -0.77 -31.14
C GLN A 165 4.23 -1.37 -31.39
N TRP A 166 4.71 -2.19 -30.46
CA TRP A 166 6.02 -2.82 -30.51
C TRP A 166 5.94 -4.30 -30.91
N ALA A 167 4.80 -4.80 -31.39
CA ALA A 167 4.64 -6.16 -31.85
C ALA A 167 5.76 -6.58 -32.82
N GLY A 168 6.35 -7.75 -32.57
CA GLY A 168 7.49 -8.30 -33.31
C GLY A 168 8.85 -7.72 -32.92
N ARG A 169 8.92 -6.71 -32.03
CA ARG A 169 10.17 -6.07 -31.61
C ARG A 169 10.59 -6.49 -30.20
N TYR A 170 11.89 -6.35 -29.94
CA TYR A 170 12.45 -6.48 -28.61
C TYR A 170 12.35 -5.16 -27.85
N VAL A 171 11.83 -5.22 -26.63
CA VAL A 171 11.63 -4.04 -25.77
C VAL A 171 12.15 -4.27 -24.37
N THR A 172 12.40 -3.16 -23.67
CA THR A 172 12.62 -3.15 -22.22
C THR A 172 11.39 -2.53 -21.57
N MET A 173 10.81 -3.23 -20.60
CA MET A 173 9.65 -2.76 -19.83
C MET A 173 9.95 -2.81 -18.34
N VAL A 174 9.23 -2.01 -17.59
CA VAL A 174 9.27 -2.03 -16.13
C VAL A 174 7.87 -2.31 -15.63
N GLY A 175 7.75 -3.26 -14.72
CA GLY A 175 6.46 -3.69 -14.19
C GLY A 175 6.51 -3.99 -12.70
N TRP A 176 5.40 -3.75 -12.03
CA TRP A 176 5.11 -4.25 -10.70
C TRP A 176 4.28 -5.52 -10.83
N TRP A 177 4.69 -6.60 -10.16
CA TRP A 177 3.97 -7.87 -10.22
C TRP A 177 2.56 -7.70 -9.61
N VAL A 178 1.52 -8.05 -10.38
CA VAL A 178 0.12 -8.05 -9.89
C VAL A 178 -0.31 -9.47 -9.53
N THR A 179 -0.29 -10.37 -10.51
CA THR A 179 -0.73 -11.77 -10.34
C THR A 179 -0.05 -12.67 -11.36
N GLY A 180 0.03 -13.96 -11.08
CA GLY A 180 0.61 -14.94 -11.98
C GLY A 180 -0.04 -16.31 -11.81
N LYS A 181 0.06 -17.12 -12.87
CA LYS A 181 -0.45 -18.49 -12.92
C LYS A 181 0.58 -19.39 -13.60
N THR A 182 1.06 -20.39 -12.85
CA THR A 182 1.87 -21.47 -13.41
C THR A 182 0.99 -22.43 -14.19
N VAL A 183 1.45 -22.80 -15.39
CA VAL A 183 0.83 -23.80 -16.26
C VAL A 183 1.91 -24.72 -16.81
N GLN A 184 1.50 -25.81 -17.45
CA GLN A 184 2.40 -26.68 -18.21
C GLN A 184 2.19 -26.46 -19.70
N ASP A 185 3.26 -26.53 -20.47
CA ASP A 185 3.18 -26.57 -21.93
C ASP A 185 2.66 -27.94 -22.41
N LYS A 186 2.60 -28.13 -23.73
CA LYS A 186 2.15 -29.38 -24.36
C LYS A 186 3.07 -30.57 -24.04
N ASP A 187 4.33 -30.31 -23.67
CA ASP A 187 5.34 -31.30 -23.34
C ASP A 187 5.45 -31.54 -21.81
N GLY A 188 4.56 -30.93 -21.01
CA GLY A 188 4.54 -31.05 -19.56
C GLY A 188 5.55 -30.17 -18.82
N ARG A 189 6.27 -29.28 -19.52
CA ARG A 189 7.26 -28.39 -18.92
C ARG A 189 6.58 -27.18 -18.27
N PRO A 190 7.00 -26.76 -17.07
CA PRO A 190 6.37 -25.65 -16.38
C PRO A 190 6.69 -24.31 -17.04
N MET A 191 5.68 -23.45 -17.16
CA MET A 191 5.78 -22.06 -17.61
C MET A 191 4.83 -21.18 -16.79
N GLU A 192 4.94 -19.86 -16.90
CA GLU A 192 4.10 -18.95 -16.12
C GLU A 192 3.58 -17.77 -16.95
N PHE A 193 2.29 -17.47 -16.79
CA PHE A 193 1.70 -16.22 -17.27
C PHE A 193 1.59 -15.26 -16.10
N VAL A 194 2.14 -14.07 -16.25
CA VAL A 194 2.20 -13.06 -15.19
C VAL A 194 1.68 -11.73 -15.71
N SER A 195 0.72 -11.15 -15.00
CA SER A 195 0.26 -9.78 -15.26
C SER A 195 1.06 -8.81 -14.42
N PHE A 196 1.67 -7.84 -15.09
CA PHE A 196 2.39 -6.74 -14.49
C PHE A 196 1.62 -5.43 -14.66
N GLU A 197 1.94 -4.46 -13.81
CA GLU A 197 1.45 -3.10 -13.95
C GLU A 197 2.59 -2.09 -14.00
N ASP A 198 2.50 -1.13 -14.92
CA ASP A 198 3.27 0.11 -14.82
C ASP A 198 2.37 1.29 -14.42
N THR A 199 2.92 2.50 -14.44
CA THR A 199 2.16 3.73 -14.16
C THR A 199 1.08 4.05 -15.22
N THR A 200 1.05 3.33 -16.34
CA THR A 200 0.19 3.59 -17.51
C THR A 200 -0.89 2.53 -17.73
N ALA A 201 -0.58 1.23 -17.67
CA ALA A 201 -1.51 0.14 -17.95
C ALA A 201 -1.08 -1.23 -17.33
N LEU A 202 -1.98 -2.22 -17.39
CA LEU A 202 -1.60 -3.64 -17.21
C LEU A 202 -0.95 -4.13 -18.50
N PHE A 203 -0.04 -5.09 -18.35
CA PHE A 203 0.45 -5.87 -19.47
C PHE A 203 0.76 -7.30 -19.03
N ASP A 204 0.58 -8.24 -19.94
CA ASP A 204 0.81 -9.65 -19.69
C ASP A 204 2.19 -10.07 -20.20
N VAL A 205 2.84 -10.91 -19.41
CA VAL A 205 4.21 -11.38 -19.62
C VAL A 205 4.21 -12.89 -19.54
N THR A 206 4.80 -13.53 -20.55
CA THR A 206 4.91 -14.97 -20.63
C THR A 206 6.33 -15.42 -20.33
N PHE A 207 6.46 -16.23 -19.28
CA PHE A 207 7.68 -16.95 -18.93
C PHE A 207 7.61 -18.36 -19.50
N PHE A 208 8.01 -18.53 -20.76
CA PHE A 208 8.14 -19.87 -21.36
C PHE A 208 9.11 -20.75 -20.59
N PRO A 209 9.08 -22.10 -20.74
CA PRO A 209 9.81 -23.01 -19.86
C PRO A 209 11.29 -22.67 -19.65
N ARG A 210 12.00 -22.32 -20.73
CA ARG A 210 13.41 -21.91 -20.66
C ARG A 210 13.64 -20.65 -19.80
N ALA A 211 12.75 -19.65 -19.91
CA ALA A 211 12.82 -18.44 -19.12
C ALA A 211 12.36 -18.70 -17.68
N TYR A 212 11.31 -19.50 -17.50
CA TYR A 212 10.78 -19.88 -16.20
C TYR A 212 11.80 -20.65 -15.37
N GLU A 213 12.41 -21.71 -15.91
CA GLU A 213 13.48 -22.48 -15.23
C GLU A 213 14.63 -21.59 -14.75
N ARG A 214 14.97 -20.56 -15.53
CA ARG A 214 16.06 -19.63 -15.20
C ARG A 214 15.68 -18.62 -14.10
N PHE A 215 14.45 -18.12 -14.11
CA PHE A 215 14.06 -16.97 -13.30
C PHE A 215 13.03 -17.27 -12.19
N CYS A 216 12.43 -18.47 -12.14
CA CYS A 216 11.35 -18.83 -11.21
C CYS A 216 11.69 -18.52 -9.74
N ARG A 217 12.94 -18.79 -9.31
CA ARG A 217 13.43 -18.50 -7.95
C ARG A 217 13.49 -17.00 -7.62
N GLN A 218 13.46 -16.16 -8.63
CA GLN A 218 13.51 -14.70 -8.52
C GLN A 218 12.12 -14.07 -8.68
N LEU A 219 11.06 -14.86 -8.91
CA LEU A 219 9.71 -14.36 -9.05
C LEU A 219 9.08 -14.16 -7.66
N THR A 220 9.40 -13.04 -7.03
CA THR A 220 8.87 -12.60 -5.75
C THR A 220 7.91 -11.41 -5.90
N ARG A 221 6.89 -11.36 -5.05
CA ARG A 221 5.94 -10.23 -5.02
C ARG A 221 6.58 -8.99 -4.39
N HIS A 222 6.02 -7.82 -4.66
CA HIS A 222 6.34 -6.52 -4.02
C HIS A 222 7.68 -5.86 -4.39
N ARG A 223 8.17 -6.03 -5.63
CA ARG A 223 9.34 -5.29 -6.13
C ARG A 223 9.21 -4.89 -7.59
N PRO A 224 9.92 -3.84 -8.05
CA PRO A 224 9.95 -3.45 -9.46
C PRO A 224 10.78 -4.44 -10.30
N TYR A 225 10.18 -4.94 -11.37
CA TYR A 225 10.83 -5.81 -12.35
C TYR A 225 11.29 -4.99 -13.55
N LEU A 226 12.48 -5.30 -14.04
CA LEU A 226 12.99 -4.89 -15.34
C LEU A 226 12.91 -6.10 -16.27
N LEU A 227 12.05 -6.04 -17.27
CA LEU A 227 11.74 -7.14 -18.16
C LEU A 227 12.25 -6.81 -19.56
N LYS A 228 12.97 -7.75 -20.18
CA LYS A 228 13.40 -7.63 -21.57
C LYS A 228 12.95 -8.86 -22.34
N GLY A 229 12.40 -8.62 -23.50
CA GLY A 229 11.78 -9.67 -24.27
C GLY A 229 11.22 -9.18 -25.58
N LYS A 230 10.65 -10.11 -26.33
CA LYS A 230 9.99 -9.85 -27.61
C LYS A 230 8.50 -9.66 -27.36
N VAL A 231 7.92 -8.64 -27.97
CA VAL A 231 6.47 -8.43 -27.95
C VAL A 231 5.85 -9.29 -29.03
N GLU A 232 4.85 -10.08 -28.68
CA GLU A 232 4.05 -10.85 -29.64
C GLU A 232 2.58 -10.48 -29.50
N GLU A 233 1.89 -10.43 -30.64
CA GLU A 233 0.46 -10.15 -30.69
C GLU A 233 -0.25 -11.39 -31.23
N GLU A 234 -1.11 -11.98 -30.39
CA GLU A 234 -1.98 -13.08 -30.77
C GLU A 234 -3.42 -12.67 -30.53
N PHE A 235 -4.27 -12.82 -31.54
CA PHE A 235 -5.71 -12.49 -31.47
C PHE A 235 -6.01 -11.06 -30.96
N GLY A 236 -5.14 -10.10 -31.26
CA GLY A 236 -5.29 -8.70 -30.85
C GLY A 236 -4.79 -8.36 -29.44
N VAL A 237 -4.22 -9.34 -28.72
CA VAL A 237 -3.64 -9.17 -27.39
C VAL A 237 -2.12 -9.18 -27.51
N ALA A 238 -1.48 -8.09 -27.08
CA ALA A 238 -0.03 -8.00 -27.03
C ALA A 238 0.51 -8.53 -25.71
N THR A 239 1.45 -9.47 -25.77
CA THR A 239 2.15 -10.04 -24.61
C THR A 239 3.66 -9.85 -24.75
N LEU A 240 4.36 -9.75 -23.62
CA LEU A 240 5.82 -9.73 -23.60
C LEU A 240 6.35 -11.14 -23.30
N ASN A 241 7.01 -11.75 -24.28
CA ASN A 241 7.73 -13.00 -24.08
C ASN A 241 9.10 -12.70 -23.49
N VAL A 242 9.27 -12.98 -22.21
CA VAL A 242 10.47 -12.56 -21.47
C VAL A 242 11.66 -13.47 -21.76
N GLU A 243 12.81 -12.88 -22.01
CA GLU A 243 14.08 -13.58 -22.19
C GLU A 243 15.09 -13.23 -21.11
N TRP A 244 14.91 -12.06 -20.47
CA TRP A 244 15.76 -11.61 -19.38
C TRP A 244 14.96 -10.82 -18.34
N VAL A 245 15.27 -11.08 -17.08
CA VAL A 245 14.71 -10.39 -15.91
C VAL A 245 15.84 -9.76 -15.12
N GLY A 246 15.62 -8.52 -14.69
CA GLY A 246 16.39 -7.85 -13.66
C GLY A 246 15.47 -7.13 -12.69
N PHE A 247 16.07 -6.45 -11.72
CA PHE A 247 15.36 -5.70 -10.70
C PHE A 247 15.91 -4.29 -10.64
N VAL A 248 15.03 -3.34 -10.33
CA VAL A 248 15.44 -1.97 -10.07
C VAL A 248 15.81 -1.90 -8.60
N ALA A 249 17.06 -1.50 -8.33
CA ALA A 249 17.56 -1.26 -6.98
C ALA A 249 17.06 0.09 -6.45
#